data_AF-A0A8I1UW29-F1
#
_entry.id   AF-A0A8I1UW29-F1
#
_cell.length_a   1.000
_cell.length_b   1.000
_cell.length_c   1.000
_cell.angle_alpha   90.00
_cell.angle_beta   90.00
_cell.angle_gamma   90.00
#
_symmetry.space_group_name_H-M   'P 1'
#
loop_
_entity.id
_entity.type
_entity.pdbx_description
1 polymer ?
#
loop_
_entity_poly.entity_id
_entity_poly.type
_entity_poly.pdbx_seq_one_letter_code
_entity_poly.pdbx_strand_id
1 'polypeptide(L)'
;MAGYREFEFDLPDALLKNLVTILDGIQKEPLRETQVAEIPDEQGVYQLFLDEEPVYVGKTDADAGLFKRLSRHSKKILHRNNLDPDRVFFKAVRIFVFTAVDLETDLIRHYGGNTGLAWNGSGFGSNDPGRERDTTNNKPENFDFQYPIDIDKPLGIELPASDTAANILALLRNGTPYTIRAQRPARRKVFHPDLETTTIENLAGLSTTREIIQQLTSQLPAGWQATKLLGYVILYKERKDYPQSEVIAVS
;
A
#
# COMPACT_ATOMS: atom_id res chain seq x y z
N MET A 1 35.78 37.87 -24.22
CA MET A 1 36.18 39.23 -23.79
C MET A 1 37.13 39.09 -22.60
N ALA A 2 38.22 39.87 -22.53
CA ALA A 2 39.10 39.84 -21.35
C ALA A 2 38.31 40.34 -20.12
N GLY A 3 38.25 39.54 -19.05
CA GLY A 3 37.47 39.85 -17.84
C GLY A 3 35.97 39.48 -17.89
N TYR A 4 35.49 38.85 -18.95
CA TYR A 4 34.10 38.38 -19.07
C TYR A 4 34.06 36.89 -19.38
N ARG A 5 33.18 36.17 -18.69
CA ARG A 5 32.88 34.77 -18.98
C ARG A 5 31.39 34.53 -18.72
N GLU A 6 30.76 33.77 -19.60
CA GLU A 6 29.40 33.28 -19.39
C GLU A 6 29.41 32.11 -18.43
N PHE A 7 28.40 32.07 -17.58
CA PHE A 7 28.16 31.00 -16.63
C PHE A 7 26.69 30.61 -16.73
N GLU A 8 26.46 29.34 -17.03
CA GLU A 8 25.14 28.73 -16.97
C GLU A 8 25.12 27.85 -15.71
N PHE A 9 24.19 28.15 -14.79
CA PHE A 9 24.02 27.34 -13.59
C PHE A 9 23.00 26.23 -13.85
N ASP A 10 23.49 25.00 -13.89
CA ASP A 10 22.63 23.81 -13.91
C ASP A 10 22.08 23.55 -12.50
N LEU A 11 21.04 24.30 -12.15
CA LEU A 11 20.32 24.15 -10.89
C LEU A 11 19.77 22.72 -10.69
N PRO A 12 19.14 22.06 -11.68
CA PRO A 12 18.72 20.66 -11.56
C PRO A 12 19.85 19.71 -11.15
N ASP A 13 20.98 19.72 -11.88
CA ASP A 13 22.10 18.83 -11.59
C ASP A 13 22.74 19.12 -10.23
N ALA A 14 22.90 20.41 -9.89
CA ALA A 14 23.44 20.82 -8.61
C ALA A 14 22.53 20.38 -7.44
N LEU A 15 21.21 20.50 -7.62
CA LEU A 15 20.23 20.07 -6.63
C LEU A 15 20.26 18.55 -6.46
N LEU A 16 20.28 17.78 -7.57
CA LEU A 16 20.37 16.33 -7.54
C LEU A 16 21.64 15.85 -6.81
N LYS A 17 22.82 16.40 -7.16
CA LYS A 17 24.10 16.02 -6.52
C LYS A 17 24.10 16.28 -5.02
N ASN A 18 23.57 17.43 -4.59
CA ASN A 18 23.42 17.75 -3.18
C ASN A 18 22.43 16.81 -2.48
N LEU A 19 21.29 16.50 -3.13
CA LEU A 19 20.28 15.62 -2.56
C LEU A 19 20.78 14.17 -2.42
N VAL A 20 21.53 13.67 -3.40
CA VAL A 20 22.23 12.38 -3.32
C VAL A 20 23.20 12.38 -2.14
N THR A 21 24.03 13.42 -2.02
CA THR A 21 24.99 13.53 -0.90
C THR A 21 24.29 13.49 0.46
N ILE A 22 23.15 14.20 0.59
CA ILE A 22 22.36 14.19 1.82
C ILE A 22 21.78 12.79 2.08
N LEU A 23 21.13 12.17 1.09
CA LEU A 23 20.52 10.85 1.22
C LEU A 23 21.56 9.78 1.57
N ASP A 24 22.73 9.79 0.93
CA ASP A 24 23.81 8.84 1.20
C ASP A 24 24.38 9.02 2.63
N GLY A 25 24.41 10.26 3.13
CA GLY A 25 24.89 10.57 4.48
C GLY A 25 23.89 10.29 5.61
N ILE A 26 22.60 10.05 5.31
CA ILE A 26 21.58 9.75 6.31
C ILE A 26 21.60 8.25 6.66
N GLN A 27 21.53 7.93 7.94
CA GLN A 27 21.30 6.55 8.39
C GLN A 27 19.86 6.13 8.05
N LYS A 28 19.71 4.90 7.54
CA LYS A 28 18.37 4.33 7.31
C LYS A 28 17.69 3.98 8.63
N GLU A 29 16.39 4.19 8.69
CA GLU A 29 15.55 3.82 9.84
C GLU A 29 14.53 2.74 9.44
N PRO A 30 14.10 1.84 10.34
CA PRO A 30 13.07 0.85 10.03
C PRO A 30 11.76 1.50 9.55
N LEU A 31 11.13 0.95 8.51
CA LEU A 31 9.83 1.42 8.01
C LEU A 31 8.69 0.91 8.91
N ARG A 32 8.69 1.34 10.17
CA ARG A 32 7.69 1.01 11.20
C ARG A 32 6.93 2.24 11.62
N GLU A 33 5.71 2.05 12.12
CA GLU A 33 4.82 3.14 12.52
C GLU A 33 5.45 4.07 13.56
N THR A 34 6.21 3.52 14.52
CA THR A 34 6.92 4.29 15.55
C THR A 34 7.94 5.26 14.98
N GLN A 35 8.79 4.81 14.05
CA GLN A 35 9.80 5.67 13.40
C GLN A 35 9.15 6.66 12.44
N VAL A 36 8.12 6.23 11.72
CA VAL A 36 7.40 7.09 10.78
C VAL A 36 6.65 8.22 11.52
N ALA A 37 6.14 7.97 12.73
CA ALA A 37 5.44 8.97 13.54
C ALA A 37 6.29 10.20 13.92
N GLU A 38 7.61 10.09 13.87
CA GLU A 38 8.54 11.20 14.14
C GLU A 38 8.78 12.09 12.90
N ILE A 39 8.36 11.63 11.72
CA ILE A 39 8.57 12.36 10.47
C ILE A 39 7.50 13.45 10.30
N PRO A 40 7.87 14.69 9.98
CA PRO A 40 6.89 15.74 9.73
C PRO A 40 6.10 15.46 8.44
N ASP A 41 4.81 15.82 8.43
CA ASP A 41 3.94 15.68 7.24
C ASP A 41 4.18 16.81 6.23
N GLU A 42 5.42 16.89 5.76
CA GLU A 42 5.92 17.96 4.90
C GLU A 42 6.31 17.41 3.54
N GLN A 43 6.52 18.31 2.58
CA GLN A 43 6.93 17.89 1.24
C GLN A 43 8.40 17.51 1.16
N GLY A 44 8.70 16.48 0.37
CA GLY A 44 10.04 15.99 0.15
C GLY A 44 10.10 14.73 -0.71
N VAL A 45 11.23 14.06 -0.60
CA VAL A 45 11.51 12.75 -1.23
C VAL A 45 11.88 11.74 -0.17
N TYR A 46 11.69 10.46 -0.50
CA TYR A 46 12.10 9.35 0.34
C TYR A 46 12.57 8.17 -0.49
N GLN A 47 13.42 7.36 0.12
CA GLN A 47 13.88 6.08 -0.40
C GLN A 47 13.41 4.97 0.52
N LEU A 48 13.06 3.82 -0.06
CA LEU A 48 12.87 2.58 0.68
C LEU A 48 13.94 1.58 0.26
N PHE A 49 14.34 0.77 1.24
CA PHE A 49 15.34 -0.26 1.11
C PHE A 49 14.76 -1.59 1.53
N LEU A 50 15.16 -2.66 0.86
CA LEU A 50 15.02 -4.03 1.34
C LEU A 50 16.42 -4.52 1.71
N ASP A 51 16.65 -4.74 2.99
CA ASP A 51 17.98 -4.87 3.59
C ASP A 51 18.85 -3.64 3.27
N GLU A 52 19.93 -3.80 2.49
CA GLU A 52 20.82 -2.72 2.04
C GLU A 52 20.46 -2.15 0.67
N GLU A 53 19.61 -2.83 -0.09
CA GLU A 53 19.37 -2.49 -1.50
C GLU A 53 18.25 -1.45 -1.63
N PRO A 54 18.47 -0.33 -2.34
CA PRO A 54 17.40 0.60 -2.66
C PRO A 54 16.40 -0.08 -3.59
N VAL A 55 15.12 -0.09 -3.19
CA VAL A 55 14.05 -0.73 -3.95
C VAL A 55 12.99 0.25 -4.40
N TYR A 56 12.88 1.41 -3.77
CA TYR A 56 11.88 2.41 -4.13
C TYR A 56 12.39 3.84 -3.88
N VAL A 57 12.08 4.75 -4.78
CA VAL A 57 12.11 6.19 -4.53
C VAL A 57 10.70 6.72 -4.74
N GLY A 58 10.26 7.59 -3.85
CA GLY A 58 9.00 8.31 -4.02
C GLY A 58 9.13 9.77 -3.64
N LYS A 59 8.20 10.57 -4.14
CA LYS A 59 7.97 11.95 -3.71
C LYS A 59 6.61 12.13 -3.06
N THR A 60 6.49 13.23 -2.36
CA THR A 60 5.22 13.76 -1.86
C THR A 60 4.64 14.76 -2.84
N ASP A 61 3.37 15.09 -2.66
CA ASP A 61 2.69 16.17 -3.35
C ASP A 61 2.09 17.14 -2.31
N ALA A 62 1.30 18.12 -2.78
CA ALA A 62 0.63 19.09 -1.90
C ALA A 62 -0.45 18.47 -1.00
N ASP A 63 -0.97 17.28 -1.36
CA ASP A 63 -2.09 16.64 -0.67
C ASP A 63 -1.60 15.62 0.38
N ALA A 64 -0.44 15.00 0.17
CA ALA A 64 0.14 14.00 1.05
C ALA A 64 1.65 14.17 1.22
N GLY A 65 2.05 14.66 2.41
CA GLY A 65 3.44 14.80 2.84
C GLY A 65 4.12 13.49 3.23
N LEU A 66 5.35 13.59 3.73
CA LEU A 66 6.25 12.47 4.00
C LEU A 66 5.64 11.50 5.01
N PHE A 67 5.13 12.00 6.13
CA PHE A 67 4.45 11.20 7.15
C PHE A 67 3.33 10.35 6.56
N LYS A 68 2.39 10.95 5.82
CA LYS A 68 1.25 10.21 5.23
C LYS A 68 1.71 9.15 4.24
N ARG A 69 2.67 9.47 3.37
CA ARG A 69 3.17 8.54 2.35
C ARG A 69 3.91 7.36 2.97
N LEU A 70 4.82 7.62 3.90
CA LEU A 70 5.57 6.58 4.61
C LEU A 70 4.66 5.73 5.50
N SER A 71 3.66 6.33 6.16
CA SER A 71 2.68 5.59 6.99
C SER A 71 1.86 4.60 6.16
N ARG A 72 1.54 4.97 4.92
CA ARG A 72 0.85 4.05 4.01
C ARG A 72 1.75 2.90 3.58
N HIS A 73 3.02 3.18 3.31
CA HIS A 73 3.99 2.16 2.91
C HIS A 73 4.35 1.22 4.07
N SER A 74 4.50 1.73 5.29
CA SER A 74 4.73 0.92 6.49
C SER A 74 3.59 -0.05 6.75
N LYS A 75 2.34 0.33 6.49
CA LYS A 75 1.20 -0.59 6.50
C LYS A 75 1.27 -1.59 5.35
N LYS A 76 1.54 -1.13 4.11
CA LYS A 76 1.51 -1.97 2.91
C LYS A 76 2.44 -3.19 2.96
N ILE A 77 3.56 -3.10 3.67
CA ILE A 77 4.55 -4.19 3.81
C ILE A 77 4.15 -5.24 4.86
N LEU A 78 3.16 -4.95 5.72
CA LEU A 78 2.70 -5.89 6.73
C LEU A 78 1.81 -6.99 6.12
N HIS A 79 1.77 -8.14 6.79
CA HIS A 79 0.94 -9.30 6.43
C HIS A 79 1.11 -9.67 4.95
N ARG A 80 2.37 -9.76 4.51
CA ARG A 80 2.75 -10.24 3.19
C ARG A 80 3.48 -11.58 3.31
N ASN A 81 3.32 -12.42 2.31
CA ASN A 81 4.17 -13.57 2.08
C ASN A 81 5.52 -13.10 1.51
N ASN A 82 6.60 -13.78 1.90
CA ASN A 82 7.96 -13.52 1.41
C ASN A 82 8.54 -12.13 1.69
N LEU A 83 7.87 -11.30 2.49
CA LEU A 83 8.36 -10.00 2.93
C LEU A 83 8.30 -9.93 4.46
N ASP A 84 9.48 -9.82 5.07
CA ASP A 84 9.61 -9.49 6.47
C ASP A 84 9.68 -7.96 6.61
N PRO A 85 8.72 -7.33 7.32
CA PRO A 85 8.73 -5.88 7.53
C PRO A 85 10.01 -5.35 8.20
N ASP A 86 10.69 -6.20 9.00
CA ASP A 86 11.89 -5.81 9.74
C ASP A 86 13.12 -5.63 8.82
N ARG A 87 13.00 -6.08 7.58
CA ARG A 87 14.00 -5.90 6.53
C ARG A 87 13.75 -4.65 5.68
N VAL A 88 12.68 -3.89 5.95
CA VAL A 88 12.34 -2.71 5.17
C VAL A 88 12.72 -1.44 5.92
N PHE A 89 13.53 -0.60 5.27
CA PHE A 89 14.03 0.64 5.84
C PHE A 89 13.69 1.83 4.96
N PHE A 90 13.78 3.04 5.51
CA PHE A 90 13.60 4.27 4.77
C PHE A 90 14.66 5.32 5.08
N LYS A 91 14.81 6.25 4.13
CA LYS A 91 15.42 7.56 4.31
C LYS A 91 14.46 8.60 3.78
N ALA A 92 14.39 9.78 4.41
CA ALA A 92 13.48 10.84 3.99
C ALA A 92 14.15 12.22 4.12
N VAL A 93 13.90 13.09 3.15
CA VAL A 93 14.44 14.45 3.11
C VAL A 93 13.32 15.42 2.75
N ARG A 94 13.07 16.39 3.63
CA ARG A 94 12.18 17.53 3.34
C ARG A 94 12.85 18.44 2.31
N ILE A 95 12.06 18.93 1.36
CA ILE A 95 12.53 19.88 0.35
C ILE A 95 11.79 21.21 0.55
N PHE A 96 12.54 22.30 0.70
CA PHE A 96 11.99 23.65 0.90
C PHE A 96 11.71 24.40 -0.40
N VAL A 97 12.36 24.02 -1.51
CA VAL A 97 12.31 24.75 -2.77
C VAL A 97 11.61 23.92 -3.84
N PHE A 98 10.52 24.47 -4.36
CA PHE A 98 9.75 23.91 -5.47
C PHE A 98 10.38 24.32 -6.78
N THR A 99 11.53 23.77 -7.13
CA THR A 99 11.94 23.82 -8.53
C THR A 99 11.04 22.88 -9.32
N ALA A 100 10.62 23.26 -10.53
CA ALA A 100 9.88 22.40 -11.47
C ALA A 100 10.72 21.21 -12.01
N VAL A 101 11.62 20.69 -11.19
CA VAL A 101 12.57 19.62 -11.48
C VAL A 101 11.95 18.31 -11.01
N ASP A 102 11.94 17.31 -11.88
CA ASP A 102 11.41 15.99 -11.54
C ASP A 102 12.43 15.14 -10.79
N LEU A 103 12.71 15.56 -9.54
CA LEU A 103 13.72 14.93 -8.68
C LEU A 103 13.47 13.44 -8.45
N GLU A 104 12.21 12.98 -8.45
CA GLU A 104 11.90 11.56 -8.32
C GLU A 104 12.48 10.76 -9.49
N THR A 105 12.24 11.19 -10.74
CA THR A 105 12.75 10.51 -11.93
C THR A 105 14.28 10.49 -11.94
N ASP A 106 14.92 11.60 -11.55
CA ASP A 106 16.38 11.68 -11.53
C ASP A 106 16.99 10.82 -10.42
N LEU A 107 16.37 10.75 -9.24
CA LEU A 107 16.78 9.85 -8.16
C LEU A 107 16.57 8.38 -8.54
N ILE A 108 15.44 8.03 -9.19
CA ILE A 108 15.21 6.66 -9.69
C ILE A 108 16.31 6.29 -10.70
N ARG A 109 16.67 7.19 -11.62
CA ARG A 109 17.76 6.94 -12.58
C ARG A 109 19.10 6.80 -11.87
N HIS A 110 19.37 7.63 -10.88
CA HIS A 110 20.62 7.60 -10.12
C HIS A 110 20.80 6.28 -9.37
N TYR A 111 19.80 5.86 -8.57
CA TYR A 111 19.90 4.66 -7.74
C TYR A 111 19.52 3.36 -8.45
N GLY A 112 18.64 3.42 -9.45
CA GLY A 112 18.17 2.24 -10.19
C GLY A 112 18.97 1.93 -11.46
N GLY A 113 19.86 2.83 -11.89
CA GLY A 113 20.63 2.68 -13.12
C GLY A 113 19.74 2.40 -14.33
N ASN A 114 20.16 1.45 -15.18
CA ASN A 114 19.43 1.09 -16.40
C ASN A 114 18.24 0.15 -16.17
N THR A 115 18.20 -0.56 -15.04
CA THR A 115 17.14 -1.52 -14.71
C THR A 115 15.98 -0.88 -13.96
N GLY A 116 16.21 0.28 -13.36
CA GLY A 116 15.30 0.90 -12.41
C GLY A 116 15.34 0.22 -11.05
N LEU A 117 14.56 0.76 -10.12
CA LEU A 117 14.40 0.22 -8.77
C LEU A 117 13.24 -0.78 -8.75
N ALA A 118 13.43 -1.91 -8.06
CA ALA A 118 12.52 -3.07 -8.14
C ALA A 118 11.04 -2.74 -7.86
N TRP A 119 10.76 -1.80 -6.96
CA TRP A 119 9.38 -1.45 -6.59
C TRP A 119 8.84 -0.24 -7.36
N ASN A 120 9.68 0.57 -8.00
CA ASN A 120 9.21 1.65 -8.87
C ASN A 120 8.54 1.07 -10.12
N GLY A 121 7.32 1.52 -10.43
CA GLY A 121 6.54 0.98 -11.57
C GLY A 121 5.97 -0.44 -11.37
N SER A 122 6.28 -1.12 -10.28
CA SER A 122 5.83 -2.49 -9.99
C SER A 122 4.40 -2.60 -9.45
N GLY A 123 3.75 -1.49 -9.11
CA GLY A 123 2.48 -1.45 -8.36
C GLY A 123 2.62 -1.15 -6.87
N PHE A 124 3.84 -1.13 -6.31
CA PHE A 124 4.07 -0.77 -4.90
C PHE A 124 3.51 0.61 -4.52
N GLY A 125 3.80 1.64 -5.31
CA GLY A 125 3.31 3.01 -5.08
C GLY A 125 1.86 3.26 -5.50
N SER A 126 1.19 2.29 -6.11
CA SER A 126 -0.14 2.48 -6.70
C SER A 126 -1.26 2.53 -5.65
N ASN A 127 -2.23 3.41 -5.88
CA ASN A 127 -3.49 3.45 -5.12
C ASN A 127 -4.42 2.30 -5.54
N ASP A 128 -5.47 2.09 -4.74
CA ASP A 128 -6.51 1.09 -5.02
C ASP A 128 -7.05 1.26 -6.46
N PRO A 129 -6.88 0.26 -7.34
CA PRO A 129 -7.17 0.42 -8.76
C PRO A 129 -8.68 0.44 -9.08
N GLY A 130 -9.54 0.15 -8.11
CA GLY A 130 -10.98 0.04 -8.27
C GLY A 130 -11.42 -1.27 -8.94
N ARG A 131 -12.74 -1.52 -8.92
CA ARG A 131 -13.35 -2.79 -9.34
C ARG A 131 -13.03 -3.19 -10.77
N GLU A 132 -12.95 -2.23 -11.69
CA GLU A 132 -12.69 -2.48 -13.12
C GLU A 132 -11.31 -3.11 -13.40
N ARG A 133 -10.41 -3.12 -12.40
CA ARG A 133 -9.07 -3.68 -12.52
C ARG A 133 -8.87 -4.96 -11.71
N ASP A 134 -9.91 -5.49 -11.09
CA ASP A 134 -9.85 -6.75 -10.31
C ASP A 134 -9.55 -7.96 -11.22
N THR A 135 -9.79 -7.86 -12.53
CA THR A 135 -9.48 -8.90 -13.54
C THR A 135 -8.10 -8.73 -14.17
N THR A 136 -7.26 -7.83 -13.67
CA THR A 136 -5.92 -7.60 -14.22
C THR A 136 -5.01 -8.78 -13.90
N ASN A 137 -4.35 -9.33 -14.93
CA ASN A 137 -3.30 -10.32 -14.75
C ASN A 137 -1.96 -9.59 -14.52
N ASN A 138 -1.42 -9.68 -13.31
CA ASN A 138 -0.17 -9.01 -12.95
C ASN A 138 1.04 -9.79 -13.45
N LYS A 139 2.08 -9.08 -13.89
CA LYS A 139 3.35 -9.68 -14.30
C LYS A 139 4.12 -10.23 -13.08
N PRO A 140 5.05 -11.17 -13.26
CA PRO A 140 5.86 -11.72 -12.16
C PRO A 140 6.67 -10.68 -11.38
N GLU A 141 7.02 -9.56 -12.01
CA GLU A 141 7.76 -8.45 -11.40
C GLU A 141 6.86 -7.49 -10.60
N ASN A 142 5.54 -7.69 -10.64
CA ASN A 142 4.60 -6.88 -9.87
C ASN A 142 4.79 -7.11 -8.36
N PHE A 143 4.71 -6.04 -7.58
CA PHE A 143 4.92 -6.10 -6.13
C PHE A 143 3.97 -7.08 -5.44
N ASP A 144 2.67 -7.03 -5.74
CA ASP A 144 1.69 -7.91 -5.10
C ASP A 144 1.82 -9.37 -5.59
N PHE A 145 2.43 -9.61 -6.76
CA PHE A 145 2.76 -10.97 -7.21
C PHE A 145 3.93 -11.55 -6.42
N GLN A 146 4.99 -10.76 -6.20
CA GLN A 146 6.16 -11.20 -5.42
C GLN A 146 5.85 -11.32 -3.93
N TYR A 147 5.04 -10.40 -3.41
CA TYR A 147 4.70 -10.25 -2.00
C TYR A 147 3.18 -10.21 -1.80
N PRO A 148 2.46 -11.31 -2.10
CA PRO A 148 1.01 -11.34 -1.96
C PRO A 148 0.60 -11.24 -0.49
N ILE A 149 -0.60 -10.72 -0.24
CA ILE A 149 -1.14 -10.64 1.12
C ILE A 149 -1.30 -12.03 1.73
N ASP A 150 -1.07 -12.07 3.03
CA ASP A 150 -1.28 -13.22 3.90
C ASP A 150 -2.50 -12.93 4.78
N ILE A 151 -3.61 -13.60 4.45
CA ILE A 151 -4.90 -13.45 5.15
C ILE A 151 -5.04 -14.41 6.32
N ASP A 152 -4.03 -15.24 6.54
CA ASP A 152 -3.96 -16.28 7.56
C ASP A 152 -3.11 -15.85 8.77
N LYS A 153 -2.55 -14.62 8.75
CA LYS A 153 -1.94 -14.01 9.94
C LYS A 153 -3.01 -13.56 10.94
N PRO A 154 -2.81 -13.80 12.24
CA PRO A 154 -3.67 -13.26 13.28
C PRO A 154 -3.74 -11.74 13.20
N LEU A 155 -4.95 -11.22 13.33
CA LEU A 155 -5.26 -9.82 13.46
C LEU A 155 -5.28 -9.45 14.94
N GLY A 156 -4.74 -8.29 15.28
CA GLY A 156 -4.86 -7.69 16.62
C GLY A 156 -6.18 -6.94 16.80
N ILE A 157 -7.30 -7.47 16.28
CA ILE A 157 -8.62 -6.83 16.42
C ILE A 157 -9.51 -7.63 17.36
N GLU A 158 -10.27 -6.91 18.18
CA GLU A 158 -11.33 -7.50 18.98
C GLU A 158 -12.62 -7.53 18.17
N LEU A 159 -13.24 -8.70 18.09
CA LEU A 159 -14.53 -8.87 17.44
C LEU A 159 -15.64 -9.00 18.48
N PRO A 160 -16.82 -8.37 18.23
CA PRO A 160 -18.01 -8.69 19.01
C PRO A 160 -18.43 -10.14 18.75
N ALA A 161 -19.14 -10.75 19.70
CA ALA A 161 -19.66 -12.12 19.52
C ALA A 161 -20.65 -12.22 18.34
N SER A 162 -21.40 -11.15 18.09
CA SER A 162 -22.32 -10.99 16.96
C SER A 162 -22.48 -9.52 16.58
N ASP A 163 -22.54 -9.21 15.29
CA ASP A 163 -22.85 -7.87 14.76
C ASP A 163 -23.29 -7.97 13.28
N THR A 164 -23.69 -6.86 12.67
CA THR A 164 -23.97 -6.78 11.23
C THR A 164 -22.71 -7.05 10.40
N ALA A 165 -22.89 -7.67 9.24
CA ALA A 165 -21.79 -7.89 8.29
C ALA A 165 -21.10 -6.57 7.88
N ALA A 166 -21.88 -5.48 7.75
CA ALA A 166 -21.36 -4.14 7.49
C ALA A 166 -20.39 -3.65 8.57
N ASN A 167 -20.74 -3.79 9.85
CA ASN A 167 -19.88 -3.39 10.97
C ASN A 167 -18.61 -4.24 11.04
N ILE A 168 -18.72 -5.56 10.83
CA ILE A 168 -17.55 -6.47 10.82
C ILE A 168 -16.60 -6.11 9.68
N LEU A 169 -17.12 -5.83 8.48
CA LEU A 169 -16.32 -5.36 7.36
C LEU A 169 -15.65 -4.00 7.65
N ALA A 170 -16.30 -3.11 8.40
CA ALA A 170 -15.71 -1.84 8.82
C ALA A 170 -14.57 -2.05 9.83
N LEU A 171 -14.74 -2.93 10.81
CA LEU A 171 -13.69 -3.32 11.76
C LEU A 171 -12.49 -3.93 11.03
N LEU A 172 -12.75 -4.88 10.12
CA LEU A 172 -11.72 -5.49 9.28
C LEU A 172 -10.95 -4.45 8.45
N ARG A 173 -11.65 -3.54 7.76
CA ARG A 173 -11.00 -2.48 6.96
C ARG A 173 -10.07 -1.57 7.76
N ASN A 174 -10.38 -1.34 9.04
CA ASN A 174 -9.56 -0.53 9.92
C ASN A 174 -8.42 -1.35 10.56
N GLY A 175 -8.64 -2.65 10.73
CA GLY A 175 -7.72 -3.57 11.39
C GLY A 175 -6.72 -4.27 10.49
N THR A 176 -6.95 -4.31 9.18
CA THR A 176 -6.04 -4.98 8.24
C THR A 176 -5.05 -4.01 7.59
N PRO A 177 -3.81 -4.44 7.36
CA PRO A 177 -2.81 -3.62 6.67
C PRO A 177 -2.99 -3.57 5.14
N TYR A 178 -3.98 -4.30 4.61
CA TYR A 178 -4.35 -4.32 3.20
C TYR A 178 -5.82 -3.98 3.01
N THR A 179 -6.20 -3.69 1.76
CA THR A 179 -7.56 -3.30 1.42
C THR A 179 -8.53 -4.47 1.56
N ILE A 180 -9.69 -4.19 2.14
CA ILE A 180 -10.87 -5.06 2.07
C ILE A 180 -11.99 -4.31 1.38
N ARG A 181 -12.36 -4.75 0.19
CA ARG A 181 -13.43 -4.14 -0.59
C ARG A 181 -14.69 -4.99 -0.50
N ALA A 182 -15.83 -4.33 -0.42
CA ALA A 182 -17.13 -4.98 -0.39
C ALA A 182 -18.11 -4.18 -1.23
N GLN A 183 -19.11 -4.86 -1.80
CA GLN A 183 -20.08 -4.24 -2.70
C GLN A 183 -20.81 -3.08 -2.03
N ARG A 184 -20.94 -1.99 -2.77
CA ARG A 184 -21.73 -0.82 -2.40
C ARG A 184 -22.76 -0.52 -3.50
N PRO A 185 -23.97 -0.05 -3.14
CA PRO A 185 -24.90 0.46 -4.12
C PRO A 185 -24.29 1.66 -4.86
N ALA A 186 -24.61 1.81 -6.15
CA ALA A 186 -24.17 2.97 -6.92
C ALA A 186 -24.57 4.27 -6.20
N ARG A 187 -23.61 5.19 -6.03
CA ARG A 187 -23.78 6.53 -5.43
C ARG A 187 -24.09 6.57 -3.92
N ARG A 188 -23.90 5.48 -3.16
CA ARG A 188 -24.03 5.51 -1.69
C ARG A 188 -22.72 5.21 -0.97
N LYS A 189 -22.52 5.85 0.19
CA LYS A 189 -21.40 5.59 1.11
C LYS A 189 -21.59 4.34 1.98
N VAL A 190 -22.78 3.74 1.95
CA VAL A 190 -23.16 2.54 2.72
C VAL A 190 -22.85 1.26 1.94
N PHE A 191 -22.85 0.12 2.62
CA PHE A 191 -22.71 -1.19 2.02
C PHE A 191 -23.99 -1.65 1.33
N HIS A 192 -23.91 -2.77 0.62
CA HIS A 192 -25.09 -3.41 0.04
C HIS A 192 -26.13 -3.75 1.14
N PRO A 193 -27.45 -3.64 0.89
CA PRO A 193 -28.48 -3.94 1.88
C PRO A 193 -28.29 -5.26 2.63
N ASP A 194 -28.00 -6.36 1.94
CA ASP A 194 -27.70 -7.65 2.58
C ASP A 194 -26.61 -7.54 3.66
N LEU A 195 -25.55 -6.75 3.45
CA LEU A 195 -24.48 -6.57 4.43
C LEU A 195 -24.94 -5.74 5.62
N GLU A 196 -25.80 -4.75 5.39
CA GLU A 196 -26.34 -3.87 6.45
C GLU A 196 -27.36 -4.60 7.33
N THR A 197 -28.11 -5.57 6.79
CA THR A 197 -29.20 -6.22 7.51
C THR A 197 -28.86 -7.60 8.06
N THR A 198 -27.83 -8.27 7.53
CA THR A 198 -27.46 -9.62 7.98
C THR A 198 -26.62 -9.53 9.26
N THR A 199 -27.12 -10.14 10.33
CA THR A 199 -26.36 -10.33 11.58
C THR A 199 -25.52 -11.60 11.44
N ILE A 200 -24.25 -11.48 11.80
CA ILE A 200 -23.26 -12.56 11.77
C ILE A 200 -23.00 -13.00 13.20
N GLU A 201 -23.20 -14.28 13.47
CA GLU A 201 -22.97 -14.89 14.77
C GLU A 201 -21.67 -15.71 14.78
N ASN A 202 -21.24 -16.12 15.98
CA ASN A 202 -20.09 -17.01 16.22
C ASN A 202 -18.74 -16.44 15.74
N LEU A 203 -18.51 -15.15 16.00
CA LEU A 203 -17.24 -14.48 15.66
C LEU A 203 -16.19 -14.60 16.78
N ALA A 204 -16.60 -15.04 17.97
CA ALA A 204 -15.71 -15.17 19.11
C ALA A 204 -14.58 -16.17 18.82
N GLY A 205 -13.34 -15.75 19.06
CA GLY A 205 -12.14 -16.58 18.87
C GLY A 205 -11.61 -16.63 17.44
N LEU A 206 -12.31 -16.07 16.45
CA LEU A 206 -11.76 -15.91 15.11
C LEU A 206 -10.67 -14.84 15.14
N SER A 207 -9.53 -15.13 14.52
CA SER A 207 -8.35 -14.28 14.63
C SER A 207 -7.80 -13.84 13.28
N THR A 208 -8.09 -14.55 12.20
CA THR A 208 -7.53 -14.26 10.86
C THR A 208 -8.57 -13.65 9.93
N THR A 209 -8.13 -12.91 8.90
CA THR A 209 -9.06 -12.39 7.88
C THR A 209 -9.80 -13.53 7.18
N ARG A 210 -9.12 -14.65 6.92
CA ARG A 210 -9.75 -15.82 6.30
C ARG A 210 -10.93 -16.33 7.12
N GLU A 211 -10.71 -16.64 8.39
CA GLU A 211 -11.75 -17.17 9.29
C GLU A 211 -12.95 -16.23 9.37
N ILE A 212 -12.71 -14.94 9.57
CA ILE A 212 -13.76 -13.93 9.75
C ILE A 212 -14.57 -13.78 8.46
N ILE A 213 -13.91 -13.69 7.31
CA ILE A 213 -14.58 -13.56 6.00
C ILE A 213 -15.35 -14.85 5.64
N GLN A 214 -14.84 -16.03 5.99
CA GLN A 214 -15.56 -17.29 5.80
C GLN A 214 -16.84 -17.34 6.63
N GLN A 215 -16.74 -17.04 7.93
CA GLN A 215 -17.89 -17.01 8.85
C GLN A 215 -18.94 -15.97 8.45
N LEU A 216 -18.49 -14.80 8.01
CA LEU A 216 -19.36 -13.75 7.51
C LEU A 216 -20.07 -14.19 6.23
N THR A 217 -19.30 -14.69 5.26
CA THR A 217 -19.85 -15.02 3.93
C THR A 217 -20.87 -16.15 4.04
N SER A 218 -20.60 -17.20 4.82
CA SER A 218 -21.52 -18.35 4.96
C SER A 218 -22.90 -18.00 5.52
N GLN A 219 -23.06 -16.85 6.17
CA GLN A 219 -24.32 -16.38 6.74
C GLN A 219 -25.04 -15.34 5.86
N LEU A 220 -24.40 -14.87 4.79
CA LEU A 220 -25.05 -13.95 3.84
C LEU A 220 -26.10 -14.68 2.98
N PRO A 221 -27.08 -13.95 2.42
CA PRO A 221 -27.99 -14.50 1.42
C PRO A 221 -27.24 -15.12 0.23
N ALA A 222 -27.89 -15.97 -0.56
CA ALA A 222 -27.23 -16.60 -1.71
C ALA A 222 -26.68 -15.59 -2.73
N GLY A 223 -25.54 -15.93 -3.33
CA GLY A 223 -24.91 -15.21 -4.43
C GLY A 223 -23.73 -14.33 -4.03
N TRP A 224 -23.25 -14.38 -2.79
CA TRP A 224 -22.04 -13.65 -2.38
C TRP A 224 -20.79 -14.50 -2.53
N GLN A 225 -19.73 -13.90 -3.04
CA GLN A 225 -18.41 -14.51 -3.20
C GLN A 225 -17.36 -13.62 -2.56
N ALA A 226 -16.58 -14.21 -1.64
CA ALA A 226 -15.36 -13.62 -1.12
C ALA A 226 -14.16 -14.16 -1.90
N THR A 227 -13.31 -13.27 -2.39
CA THR A 227 -12.13 -13.62 -3.17
C THR A 227 -10.91 -12.89 -2.62
N LYS A 228 -9.83 -13.63 -2.37
CA LYS A 228 -8.49 -13.09 -2.14
C LYS A 228 -7.84 -12.82 -3.48
N LEU A 229 -7.52 -11.56 -3.76
CA LEU A 229 -6.60 -11.17 -4.83
C LEU A 229 -5.18 -11.03 -4.25
N LEU A 230 -4.19 -10.88 -5.11
CA LEU A 230 -2.78 -10.77 -4.69
C LEU A 230 -2.54 -9.70 -3.62
N GLY A 231 -3.16 -8.52 -3.73
CA GLY A 231 -2.91 -7.38 -2.83
C GLY A 231 -4.05 -7.02 -1.88
N TYR A 232 -5.23 -7.63 -2.00
CA TYR A 232 -6.45 -7.23 -1.27
C TYR A 232 -7.53 -8.31 -1.33
N VAL A 233 -8.55 -8.19 -0.47
CA VAL A 233 -9.72 -9.07 -0.45
C VAL A 233 -10.95 -8.33 -0.99
N ILE A 234 -11.77 -9.00 -1.79
CA ILE A 234 -13.04 -8.49 -2.30
C ILE A 234 -14.20 -9.38 -1.85
N LEU A 235 -15.36 -8.76 -1.58
CA LEU A 235 -16.62 -9.42 -1.28
C LEU A 235 -17.74 -8.81 -2.12
N TYR A 236 -18.22 -9.56 -3.11
CA TYR A 236 -19.22 -9.09 -4.07
C TYR A 236 -20.36 -10.09 -4.20
N LYS A 237 -21.56 -9.57 -4.52
CA LYS A 237 -22.74 -10.38 -4.82
C LYS A 237 -22.71 -10.78 -6.29
N GLU A 238 -21.78 -11.68 -6.60
CA GLU A 238 -21.59 -12.25 -7.92
C GLU A 238 -20.93 -13.63 -7.86
N ARG A 239 -20.81 -14.26 -9.03
CA ARG A 239 -20.02 -15.47 -9.25
C ARG A 239 -19.08 -15.20 -10.40
N LYS A 240 -17.79 -15.07 -10.09
CA LYS A 240 -16.79 -14.68 -11.09
C LYS A 240 -15.42 -15.24 -10.74
N ASP A 241 -14.76 -15.83 -11.74
CA ASP A 241 -13.37 -16.22 -11.62
C ASP A 241 -12.47 -15.02 -11.88
N TYR A 242 -11.63 -14.71 -10.89
CA TYR A 242 -10.62 -13.65 -11.02
C TYR A 242 -9.25 -14.30 -11.30
N PRO A 243 -8.45 -13.76 -12.23
CA PRO A 243 -7.09 -14.22 -12.43
C PRO A 243 -6.25 -14.05 -11.16
N GLN A 244 -5.31 -14.97 -10.93
CA GLN A 244 -4.34 -14.89 -9.81
C GLN A 244 -5.03 -14.67 -8.45
N SER A 245 -6.11 -15.41 -8.22
CA SER A 245 -6.97 -15.25 -7.05
C SER A 245 -7.29 -16.58 -6.39
N GLU A 246 -7.82 -16.49 -5.18
CA GLU A 246 -8.33 -17.61 -4.42
C GLU A 246 -9.76 -17.28 -3.95
N VAL A 247 -10.73 -18.12 -4.27
CA VAL A 247 -12.09 -18.00 -3.72
C VAL A 247 -12.06 -18.49 -2.27
N ILE A 248 -12.35 -17.58 -1.33
CA ILE A 248 -12.29 -17.84 0.11
C ILE A 248 -13.57 -18.53 0.60
N ALA A 249 -14.73 -18.02 0.14
CA ALA A 249 -16.04 -18.47 0.55
C ALA A 249 -17.13 -18.04 -0.44
N VAL A 250 -18.24 -18.78 -0.43
CA VAL A 250 -19.45 -18.49 -1.19
C VAL A 250 -20.70 -18.77 -0.36
N SER A 251 -21.77 -18.00 -0.56
CA SER A 251 -23.11 -18.21 0.01
C SER A 251 -24.18 -18.52 -1.03
#